data_AF-A0AAE3TM80-F1
#
_entry.id   AF-A0AAE3TM80-F1
#
_cell.length_a   1.000
_cell.length_b   1.000
_cell.length_c   1.000
_cell.angle_alpha   90.00
_cell.angle_beta   90.00
_cell.angle_gamma   90.00
#
_symmetry.space_group_name_H-M   'P 1'
#
loop_
_entity.id
_entity.type
_entity.pdbx_description
1 polymer ?
#
loop_
_entity_poly.entity_id
_entity_poly.type
_entity_poly.pdbx_seq_one_letter_code
_entity_poly.pdbx_strand_id
1 'polypeptide(L)'
;MDAPLVMSSRIDPSEIDDEAHNMDIMRQYPREFYEATREMADPGDVEDVMKIAEETLGTDREYTDFVHTHDTADIALGPDLSAYKTLGSMMDKMDAQLELARKLRAVDETDVAERVIEGHFLPDLIGNLRAFSRQETRCLDCGKKFRRMPLSGTCNECDGDVNLTVHEGSVNKYMDTAIQVAEEYGAREYTKQRLEILDKSIEKIFEDDTNKQSGIADFM
;
A
#
# COMPACT_ATOMS: atom_id res chain seq x y z
N MET A 1 6.10 -16.39 -13.27
CA MET A 1 6.06 -15.98 -14.68
C MET A 1 6.04 -17.24 -15.51
N ASP A 2 5.10 -17.33 -16.43
CA ASP A 2 4.98 -18.47 -17.35
C ASP A 2 6.00 -18.35 -18.49
N ALA A 3 6.30 -19.48 -19.12
CA ALA A 3 7.16 -19.51 -20.29
C ALA A 3 6.39 -19.01 -21.53
N PRO A 4 7.03 -18.24 -22.43
CA PRO A 4 6.39 -17.80 -23.67
C PRO A 4 6.19 -19.00 -24.61
N LEU A 5 4.97 -19.55 -24.63
CA LEU A 5 4.62 -20.73 -25.43
C LEU A 5 4.44 -20.40 -26.91
N VAL A 6 4.05 -19.16 -27.23
CA VAL A 6 3.83 -18.64 -28.59
C VAL A 6 4.38 -17.23 -28.66
N MET A 7 4.94 -16.85 -29.81
CA MET A 7 5.39 -15.50 -30.09
C MET A 7 4.66 -14.97 -31.33
N SER A 8 4.01 -13.81 -31.19
CA SER A 8 3.47 -13.07 -32.32
C SER A 8 4.60 -12.31 -33.01
N SER A 9 4.70 -12.45 -34.33
CA SER A 9 5.72 -11.79 -35.15
C SER A 9 5.27 -10.45 -35.74
N ARG A 10 3.96 -10.18 -35.68
CA ARG A 10 3.31 -8.97 -36.17
C ARG A 10 2.25 -8.54 -35.15
N ILE A 11 2.06 -7.24 -35.04
CA ILE A 11 0.96 -6.64 -34.29
C ILE A 11 -0.26 -6.56 -35.22
N ASP A 12 -1.36 -7.18 -34.82
CA ASP A 12 -2.67 -6.98 -35.42
C ASP A 12 -3.49 -6.07 -34.49
N PRO A 13 -3.76 -4.80 -34.88
CA PRO A 13 -4.50 -3.86 -34.04
C PRO A 13 -5.91 -4.33 -33.66
N SER A 14 -6.48 -5.32 -34.35
CA SER A 14 -7.78 -5.89 -33.98
C SER A 14 -7.71 -6.97 -32.90
N GLU A 15 -6.52 -7.51 -32.62
CA GLU A 15 -6.28 -8.58 -31.63
C GLU A 15 -5.59 -8.09 -30.35
N ILE A 16 -5.33 -6.78 -30.24
CA ILE A 16 -4.78 -6.16 -29.03
C ILE A 16 -5.91 -5.80 -28.05
N ASP A 17 -5.50 -5.37 -26.86
CA ASP A 17 -6.41 -4.93 -25.80
C ASP A 17 -7.23 -3.70 -26.21
N ASP A 18 -8.53 -3.71 -25.88
CA ASP A 18 -9.49 -2.65 -26.21
C ASP A 18 -9.09 -1.29 -25.60
N GLU A 19 -8.27 -1.24 -24.54
CA GLU A 19 -7.76 0.02 -23.99
C GLU A 19 -6.96 0.82 -25.02
N ALA A 20 -6.24 0.14 -25.92
CA ALA A 20 -5.49 0.81 -26.99
C ALA A 20 -6.39 1.45 -28.06
N HIS A 21 -7.62 0.96 -28.21
CA HIS A 21 -8.58 1.47 -29.19
C HIS A 21 -9.18 2.82 -28.76
N ASN A 22 -9.23 3.07 -27.44
CA ASN A 22 -9.74 4.30 -26.82
C ASN A 22 -8.74 5.47 -26.82
N MET A 23 -7.61 5.36 -27.52
CA MET A 23 -6.62 6.43 -27.59
C MET A 23 -7.05 7.56 -28.52
N ASP A 24 -7.06 8.80 -28.02
CA ASP A 24 -7.23 9.99 -28.86
C ASP A 24 -6.04 10.19 -29.79
N ILE A 25 -6.32 10.35 -31.09
CA ILE A 25 -5.28 10.52 -32.13
C ILE A 25 -5.36 11.88 -32.82
N MET A 26 -5.71 12.92 -32.06
CA MET A 26 -5.86 14.28 -32.56
C MET A 26 -4.73 15.20 -32.11
N ARG A 27 -4.29 16.08 -33.02
CA ARG A 27 -3.25 17.08 -32.73
C ARG A 27 -3.75 18.18 -31.80
N GLN A 28 -5.03 18.51 -31.89
CA GLN A 28 -5.70 19.48 -31.04
C GLN A 28 -7.15 19.06 -30.89
N TYR A 29 -7.69 19.14 -29.68
CA TYR A 29 -9.09 18.85 -29.45
C TYR A 29 -9.99 19.96 -30.02
N PRO A 30 -11.16 19.59 -30.55
CA PRO A 30 -12.09 20.55 -31.14
C PRO A 30 -12.67 21.49 -30.07
N ARG A 31 -13.16 22.64 -30.51
CA ARG A 31 -13.76 23.64 -29.61
C ARG A 31 -15.03 23.09 -28.95
N GLU A 32 -15.79 22.33 -29.72
CA GLU A 32 -17.04 21.67 -29.35
C GLU A 32 -16.84 20.78 -28.12
N PHE A 33 -15.76 19.99 -28.09
CA PHE A 33 -15.38 19.18 -26.93
C PHE A 33 -15.18 20.06 -25.68
N TYR A 34 -14.38 21.12 -25.79
CA TYR A 34 -14.12 22.02 -24.66
C TYR A 34 -15.40 22.70 -24.15
N GLU A 35 -16.33 23.06 -25.04
CA GLU A 35 -17.61 23.65 -24.64
C GLU A 35 -18.52 22.62 -23.96
N ALA A 36 -18.58 21.39 -24.47
CA ALA A 36 -19.35 20.30 -23.89
C ALA A 36 -18.89 19.95 -22.46
N THR A 37 -17.59 20.05 -22.16
CA THR A 37 -17.08 19.83 -20.78
C THR A 37 -17.68 20.78 -19.74
N ARG A 38 -18.14 21.98 -20.15
CA ARG A 38 -18.78 22.94 -19.23
C ARG A 38 -20.15 22.50 -18.77
N GLU A 39 -20.85 21.76 -19.63
CA GLU A 39 -22.17 21.20 -19.35
C GLU A 39 -22.07 19.81 -18.68
N MET A 40 -20.85 19.32 -18.42
CA MET A 40 -20.59 17.98 -17.91
C MET A 40 -21.26 16.89 -18.77
N ALA A 41 -21.22 17.06 -20.09
CA ALA A 41 -21.74 16.08 -21.04
C ALA A 41 -21.03 14.72 -20.86
N ASP A 42 -21.74 13.64 -21.15
CA ASP A 42 -21.16 12.31 -21.11
C ASP A 42 -20.10 12.17 -22.23
N PRO A 43 -18.98 11.46 -22.02
CA PRO A 43 -18.00 11.24 -23.09
C PRO A 43 -18.60 10.66 -24.37
N GLY A 44 -19.65 9.84 -24.28
CA GLY A 44 -20.34 9.30 -25.47
C GLY A 44 -21.07 10.37 -26.28
N ASP A 45 -21.48 11.48 -25.68
CA ASP A 45 -22.16 12.58 -26.39
C ASP A 45 -21.21 13.41 -27.28
N VAL A 46 -19.89 13.23 -27.12
CA VAL A 46 -18.84 13.95 -27.87
C VAL A 46 -18.01 13.03 -28.75
N GLU A 47 -18.35 11.74 -28.82
CA GLU A 47 -17.62 10.75 -29.62
C GLU A 47 -17.53 11.16 -31.10
N ASP A 48 -18.63 11.68 -31.67
CA ASP A 48 -18.72 12.13 -33.07
C ASP A 48 -17.73 13.25 -33.44
N VAL A 49 -17.30 14.07 -32.47
CA VAL A 49 -16.35 15.17 -32.70
C VAL A 49 -14.93 14.81 -32.30
N MET A 50 -14.75 13.73 -31.56
CA MET A 50 -13.45 13.20 -31.21
C MET A 50 -12.96 12.24 -32.30
N LYS A 51 -11.68 11.88 -32.26
CA LYS A 51 -11.12 10.87 -33.15
C LYS A 51 -10.26 9.92 -32.35
N ILE A 52 -10.68 8.66 -32.29
CA ILE A 52 -10.01 7.61 -31.54
C ILE A 52 -9.31 6.60 -32.46
N ALA A 53 -8.43 5.78 -31.89
CA ALA A 53 -7.70 4.76 -32.62
C ALA A 53 -8.61 3.68 -33.22
N GLU A 54 -9.73 3.35 -32.55
CA GLU A 54 -10.70 2.36 -33.00
C GLU A 54 -11.20 2.64 -34.43
N GLU A 55 -11.47 3.90 -34.76
CA GLU A 55 -11.95 4.32 -36.09
C GLU A 55 -10.98 4.01 -37.24
N THR A 56 -9.71 3.71 -36.91
CA THR A 56 -8.68 3.37 -37.91
C THR A 56 -8.57 1.86 -38.15
N LEU A 57 -9.17 1.00 -37.32
CA LEU A 57 -9.07 -0.45 -37.42
C LEU A 57 -9.62 -0.97 -38.76
N GLY A 58 -8.87 -1.86 -39.41
CA GLY A 58 -9.25 -2.42 -40.71
C GLY A 58 -9.15 -1.43 -41.88
N THR A 59 -8.58 -0.24 -41.64
CA THR A 59 -8.26 0.76 -42.68
C THR A 59 -6.76 0.82 -42.93
N ASP A 60 -6.34 1.42 -44.04
CA ASP A 60 -4.91 1.63 -44.36
C ASP A 60 -4.15 2.48 -43.32
N ARG A 61 -4.88 3.13 -42.40
CA ARG A 61 -4.32 4.00 -41.35
C ARG A 61 -4.20 3.33 -39.99
N GLU A 62 -4.52 2.04 -39.86
CA GLU A 62 -4.47 1.30 -38.58
C GLU A 62 -3.09 1.32 -37.90
N TYR A 63 -2.03 1.66 -38.64
CA TYR A 63 -0.65 1.79 -38.14
C TYR A 63 -0.05 3.20 -38.25
N THR A 64 -0.80 4.22 -38.71
CA THR A 64 -0.26 5.56 -39.00
C THR A 64 -1.16 6.68 -38.49
N ASP A 65 -0.70 7.93 -38.60
CA ASP A 65 -1.47 9.14 -38.25
C ASP A 65 -1.85 9.27 -36.75
N PHE A 66 -1.14 8.58 -35.87
CA PHE A 66 -1.18 8.79 -34.43
C PHE A 66 -0.42 10.08 -34.10
N VAL A 67 -1.15 11.11 -33.67
CA VAL A 67 -0.59 12.40 -33.25
C VAL A 67 -0.94 12.69 -31.79
N HIS A 68 -0.14 13.54 -31.15
CA HIS A 68 -0.32 13.95 -29.76
C HIS A 68 -0.59 15.45 -29.64
N THR A 69 -1.18 15.85 -28.52
CA THR A 69 -1.58 17.24 -28.24
C THR A 69 -0.47 18.09 -27.64
N HIS A 70 0.46 17.50 -26.89
CA HIS A 70 1.50 18.21 -26.14
C HIS A 70 2.88 17.62 -26.39
N ASP A 71 3.81 18.43 -26.90
CA ASP A 71 5.21 18.04 -27.06
C ASP A 71 5.94 17.99 -25.71
N THR A 72 6.96 17.14 -25.61
CA THR A 72 7.88 17.09 -24.47
C THR A 72 9.31 17.40 -24.94
N ALA A 73 10.12 17.98 -24.05
CA ALA A 73 11.51 18.28 -24.37
C ALA A 73 12.39 17.02 -24.40
N ASP A 74 12.13 16.10 -23.47
CA ASP A 74 12.78 14.79 -23.37
C ASP A 74 11.83 13.83 -22.64
N ILE A 75 11.70 12.62 -23.17
CA ILE A 75 10.88 11.53 -22.59
C ILE A 75 11.49 11.05 -21.25
N ALA A 76 12.81 11.21 -21.08
CA ALA A 76 13.56 10.77 -19.91
C ALA A 76 13.91 11.90 -18.92
N LEU A 77 13.29 13.09 -19.02
CA LEU A 77 13.65 14.24 -18.17
C LEU A 77 13.35 14.02 -16.66
N GLY A 78 12.48 13.08 -16.32
CA GLY A 78 12.06 12.79 -14.96
C GLY A 78 13.11 12.08 -14.10
N PRO A 79 12.86 11.92 -12.79
CA PRO A 79 13.75 11.15 -11.93
C PRO A 79 13.75 9.66 -12.29
N ASP A 80 14.93 9.08 -12.51
CA ASP A 80 15.10 7.65 -12.86
C ASP A 80 14.61 6.68 -11.78
N LEU A 81 14.63 7.12 -10.52
CA LEU A 81 14.26 6.32 -9.36
C LEU A 81 13.30 7.10 -8.48
N SER A 82 12.16 6.48 -8.16
CA SER A 82 11.24 6.98 -7.16
C SER A 82 11.91 7.08 -5.79
N ALA A 83 11.66 8.17 -5.05
CA ALA A 83 12.14 8.34 -3.67
C ALA A 83 11.73 7.17 -2.75
N TYR A 84 10.59 6.52 -3.01
CA TYR A 84 10.14 5.34 -2.26
C TYR A 84 11.16 4.19 -2.24
N LYS A 85 11.97 4.03 -3.30
CA LYS A 85 13.02 3.00 -3.37
C LYS A 85 14.30 3.38 -2.62
N THR A 86 14.54 4.67 -2.42
CA THR A 86 15.74 5.17 -1.72
C THR A 86 15.53 5.26 -0.21
N LEU A 87 14.27 5.37 0.24
CA LEU A 87 13.91 5.32 1.65
C LEU A 87 14.03 3.90 2.18
N GLY A 88 14.71 3.74 3.31
CA GLY A 88 15.06 2.44 3.88
C GLY A 88 13.91 1.82 4.66
N SER A 89 13.62 2.38 5.83
CA SER A 89 12.61 1.81 6.72
C SER A 89 11.19 2.20 6.30
N MET A 90 10.20 1.45 6.78
CA MET A 90 8.79 1.80 6.59
C MET A 90 8.43 3.11 7.30
N MET A 91 9.09 3.39 8.43
CA MET A 91 8.98 4.65 9.16
C MET A 91 9.39 5.83 8.28
N ASP A 92 10.58 5.78 7.68
CA ASP A 92 11.08 6.85 6.81
C ASP A 92 10.13 7.13 5.62
N LYS A 93 9.50 6.07 5.10
CA LYS A 93 8.53 6.16 3.99
C LYS A 93 7.25 6.85 4.42
N MET A 94 6.76 6.50 5.61
CA MET A 94 5.56 7.10 6.18
C MET A 94 5.80 8.56 6.53
N ASP A 95 6.91 8.88 7.19
CA ASP A 95 7.27 10.24 7.55
C ASP A 95 7.39 11.10 6.28
N ALA A 96 8.06 10.60 5.23
CA ALA A 96 8.14 11.30 3.95
C ALA A 96 6.77 11.50 3.29
N GLN A 97 5.85 10.53 3.38
CA GLN A 97 4.49 10.65 2.88
C GLN A 97 3.70 11.74 3.63
N LEU A 98 3.77 11.75 4.96
CA LEU A 98 3.06 12.71 5.80
C LEU A 98 3.66 14.12 5.71
N GLU A 99 4.97 14.23 5.59
CA GLU A 99 5.65 15.50 5.28
C GLU A 99 5.20 16.06 3.93
N LEU A 100 5.03 15.19 2.93
CA LEU A 100 4.52 15.61 1.62
C LEU A 100 3.09 16.11 1.75
N ALA A 101 2.25 15.44 2.53
CA ALA A 101 0.88 15.88 2.79
C ALA A 101 0.84 17.30 3.37
N ARG A 102 1.68 17.62 4.36
CA ARG A 102 1.81 18.99 4.92
C ARG A 102 2.25 20.04 3.91
N LYS A 103 3.01 19.66 2.89
CA LYS A 103 3.51 20.59 1.84
C LYS A 103 2.44 20.85 0.76
N LEU A 104 1.51 19.92 0.56
CA LEU A 104 0.54 19.97 -0.52
C LEU A 104 -0.76 20.66 -0.08
N ARG A 105 -1.06 21.82 -0.65
CA ARG A 105 -2.32 22.55 -0.40
C ARG A 105 -3.59 21.75 -0.74
N ALA A 106 -3.50 20.81 -1.68
CA ALA A 106 -4.65 20.02 -2.13
C ALA A 106 -4.93 18.79 -1.23
N VAL A 107 -4.12 18.58 -0.20
CA VAL A 107 -4.17 17.39 0.66
C VAL A 107 -4.45 17.84 2.08
N ASP A 108 -5.41 17.19 2.74
CA ASP A 108 -5.65 17.33 4.17
C ASP A 108 -4.75 16.33 4.91
N GLU A 109 -3.73 16.83 5.61
CA GLU A 109 -2.77 16.00 6.31
C GLU A 109 -3.38 15.16 7.45
N THR A 110 -4.45 15.65 8.07
CA THR A 110 -5.16 14.93 9.12
C THR A 110 -5.94 13.76 8.53
N ASP A 111 -6.66 13.96 7.42
CA ASP A 111 -7.37 12.86 6.73
C ASP A 111 -6.39 11.77 6.24
N VAL A 112 -5.21 12.16 5.72
CA VAL A 112 -4.19 11.20 5.30
C VAL A 112 -3.68 10.39 6.49
N ALA A 113 -3.34 11.05 7.61
CA ALA A 113 -2.87 10.36 8.82
C ALA A 113 -3.94 9.38 9.34
N GLU A 114 -5.21 9.78 9.36
CA GLU A 114 -6.32 8.91 9.77
C GLU A 114 -6.43 7.67 8.88
N ARG A 115 -6.40 7.84 7.57
CA ARG A 115 -6.46 6.71 6.63
C ARG A 115 -5.29 5.75 6.78
N VAL A 116 -4.09 6.25 7.06
CA VAL A 116 -2.92 5.40 7.31
C VAL A 116 -3.12 4.59 8.60
N ILE A 117 -3.58 5.23 9.67
CA ILE A 117 -3.81 4.55 10.95
C ILE A 117 -4.91 3.49 10.81
N GLU A 118 -6.05 3.84 10.21
CA GLU A 118 -7.21 2.95 10.10
C GLU A 118 -7.05 1.87 9.03
N GLY A 119 -6.40 2.19 7.91
CA GLY A 119 -6.21 1.29 6.77
C GLY A 119 -4.99 0.38 6.89
N HIS A 120 -3.96 0.80 7.66
CA HIS A 120 -2.71 0.04 7.76
C HIS A 120 -2.34 -0.33 9.21
N PHE A 121 -2.15 0.63 10.12
CA PHE A 121 -1.64 0.28 11.46
C PHE A 121 -2.61 -0.54 12.30
N LEU A 122 -3.86 -0.09 12.44
CA LEU A 122 -4.84 -0.80 13.26
C LEU A 122 -5.09 -2.22 12.73
N PRO A 123 -5.30 -2.46 11.43
CA PRO A 123 -5.40 -3.81 10.88
C PRO A 123 -4.18 -4.69 11.19
N ASP A 124 -2.96 -4.17 11.02
CA ASP A 124 -1.72 -4.91 11.27
C ASP A 124 -1.53 -5.24 12.75
N LEU A 125 -1.69 -4.26 13.65
CA LEU A 125 -1.54 -4.44 15.10
C LEU A 125 -2.57 -5.44 15.64
N ILE A 126 -3.84 -5.29 15.25
CA ILE A 126 -4.91 -6.21 15.66
C ILE A 126 -4.70 -7.60 15.06
N GLY A 127 -4.27 -7.68 13.80
CA GLY A 127 -3.98 -8.92 13.09
C GLY A 127 -2.85 -9.70 13.77
N ASN A 128 -1.74 -9.02 14.05
CA ASN A 128 -0.58 -9.61 14.73
C ASN A 128 -0.92 -10.04 16.15
N LEU A 129 -1.66 -9.24 16.92
CA LEU A 129 -2.08 -9.60 18.28
C LEU A 129 -2.98 -10.84 18.29
N ARG A 130 -3.94 -10.91 17.36
CA ARG A 130 -4.81 -12.08 17.18
C ARG A 130 -4.03 -13.32 16.76
N ALA A 131 -3.08 -13.17 15.84
CA ALA A 131 -2.21 -14.25 15.39
C ALA A 131 -1.34 -14.76 16.55
N PHE A 132 -0.71 -13.86 17.31
CA PHE A 132 0.09 -14.18 18.48
C PHE A 132 -0.70 -15.00 19.52
N SER A 133 -1.95 -14.59 19.80
CA SER A 133 -2.80 -15.27 20.79
C SER A 133 -3.27 -16.66 20.36
N ARG A 134 -3.23 -16.97 19.06
CA ARG A 134 -3.75 -18.22 18.47
C ARG A 134 -2.67 -19.08 17.81
N GLN A 135 -1.41 -18.66 17.92
CA GLN A 135 -0.31 -19.25 17.16
C GLN A 135 -0.05 -20.70 17.54
N GLU A 136 0.51 -21.44 16.60
CA GLU A 136 1.17 -22.72 16.85
C GLU A 136 2.65 -22.48 17.13
N THR A 137 3.28 -23.41 17.83
CA THR A 137 4.74 -23.42 18.01
C THR A 137 5.39 -24.36 17.01
N ARG A 138 6.64 -24.07 16.62
CA ARG A 138 7.36 -24.82 15.58
C ARG A 138 8.75 -25.19 16.07
N CYS A 139 9.15 -26.43 15.83
CA CYS A 139 10.53 -26.86 16.02
C CYS A 139 11.43 -26.27 14.92
N LEU A 140 12.55 -25.67 15.28
CA LEU A 140 13.49 -25.06 14.34
C LEU A 140 14.25 -26.10 13.50
N ASP A 141 14.53 -27.28 14.06
CA ASP A 141 15.34 -28.30 13.40
C ASP A 141 14.53 -29.16 12.42
N CYS A 142 13.40 -29.71 12.86
CA CYS A 142 12.58 -30.62 12.04
C CYS A 142 11.34 -29.97 11.42
N GLY A 143 11.01 -28.73 11.80
CA GLY A 143 9.86 -28.00 11.27
C GLY A 143 8.49 -28.49 11.75
N LYS A 144 8.43 -29.49 12.63
CA LYS A 144 7.16 -29.99 13.19
C LYS A 144 6.43 -28.88 13.96
N LYS A 145 5.11 -28.80 13.74
CA LYS A 145 4.22 -27.83 14.37
C LYS A 145 3.45 -28.46 15.52
N PHE A 146 3.27 -27.69 16.58
CA PHE A 146 2.52 -28.08 17.75
C PHE A 146 1.46 -27.02 18.05
N ARG A 147 0.21 -27.45 18.22
CA ARG A 147 -0.88 -26.55 18.62
C ARG A 147 -0.66 -25.93 20.00
N ARG A 148 0.11 -26.58 20.87
CA ARG A 148 0.48 -26.11 22.21
C ARG A 148 1.94 -26.46 22.47
N MET A 149 2.62 -25.61 23.22
CA MET A 149 4.01 -25.86 23.63
C MET A 149 4.11 -27.19 24.40
N PRO A 150 5.03 -28.10 24.03
CA PRO A 150 5.33 -29.28 24.84
C PRO A 150 5.79 -28.87 26.24
N LEU A 151 5.29 -29.53 27.29
CA LEU A 151 5.70 -29.25 28.67
C LEU A 151 7.17 -29.59 28.94
N SER A 152 7.79 -30.42 28.10
CA SER A 152 9.22 -30.70 28.11
C SER A 152 10.08 -29.52 27.66
N GLY A 153 9.49 -28.52 26.98
CA GLY A 153 10.21 -27.42 26.35
C GLY A 153 10.92 -27.79 25.04
N THR A 154 11.12 -29.09 24.76
CA THR A 154 11.82 -29.62 23.57
C THR A 154 10.87 -30.33 22.61
N CYS A 155 11.32 -30.52 21.37
CA CYS A 155 10.58 -31.26 20.35
C CYS A 155 10.51 -32.76 20.64
N ASN A 156 9.30 -33.33 20.68
CA ASN A 156 9.07 -34.76 20.94
C ASN A 156 9.69 -35.74 19.91
N GLU A 157 10.19 -35.27 18.76
CA GLU A 157 10.74 -36.12 17.69
C GLU A 157 12.26 -36.03 17.54
N CYS A 158 12.85 -34.88 17.85
CA CYS A 158 14.26 -34.61 17.56
C CYS A 158 14.98 -33.87 18.69
N ASP A 159 14.32 -33.66 19.84
CA ASP A 159 14.82 -32.92 21.00
C ASP A 159 15.24 -31.46 20.70
N GLY A 160 14.97 -30.96 19.51
CA GLY A 160 15.27 -29.60 19.07
C GLY A 160 14.40 -28.52 19.70
N ASP A 161 14.82 -27.27 19.55
CA ASP A 161 14.17 -26.10 20.14
C ASP A 161 12.82 -25.80 19.48
N VAL A 162 11.79 -25.65 20.30
CA VAL A 162 10.44 -25.26 19.88
C VAL A 162 10.24 -23.78 20.16
N ASN A 163 9.91 -23.01 19.13
CA ASN A 163 9.75 -21.56 19.22
C ASN A 163 8.35 -21.10 18.81
N LEU A 164 8.00 -19.90 19.27
CA LEU A 164 6.84 -19.16 18.78
C LEU A 164 7.02 -18.84 17.28
N THR A 165 5.91 -18.80 16.55
CA THR A 165 5.93 -18.44 15.12
C THR A 165 5.68 -16.95 14.90
N VAL A 166 5.07 -16.29 15.88
CA VAL A 166 4.85 -14.85 15.96
C VAL A 166 5.46 -14.36 17.27
N HIS A 167 6.40 -13.42 17.20
CA HIS A 167 7.09 -12.88 18.36
C HIS A 167 6.43 -11.58 18.84
N GLU A 168 6.55 -11.29 20.13
CA GLU A 168 6.03 -10.05 20.74
C GLU A 168 6.47 -8.78 19.99
N GLY A 169 7.76 -8.69 19.64
CA GLY A 169 8.27 -7.52 18.89
C GLY A 169 7.60 -7.29 17.54
N SER A 170 6.99 -8.32 16.93
CA SER A 170 6.19 -8.15 15.70
C SER A 170 4.79 -7.59 15.96
N VAL A 171 4.27 -7.78 17.16
CA VAL A 171 2.98 -7.24 17.60
C VAL A 171 3.10 -5.76 17.96
N ASN A 172 4.18 -5.36 18.63
CA ASN A 172 4.34 -3.99 19.13
C ASN A 172 5.05 -3.02 18.15
N LYS A 173 5.54 -3.51 17.01
CA LYS A 173 6.45 -2.78 16.11
C LYS A 173 5.98 -1.37 15.67
N TYR A 174 4.67 -1.13 15.61
CA TYR A 174 4.10 0.10 15.07
C TYR A 174 3.19 0.85 16.05
N MET A 175 3.10 0.41 17.31
CA MET A 175 2.19 1.03 18.27
C MET A 175 2.60 2.46 18.59
N ASP A 176 3.85 2.64 19.03
CA ASP A 176 4.41 3.96 19.39
C ASP A 176 4.31 4.95 18.22
N THR A 177 4.64 4.48 17.02
CA THR A 177 4.51 5.27 15.80
C THR A 177 3.09 5.71 15.54
N ALA A 178 2.13 4.78 15.61
CA ALA A 178 0.74 5.08 15.33
C ALA A 178 0.19 6.13 16.30
N ILE A 179 0.58 6.05 17.58
CA ILE A 179 0.24 7.04 18.60
C ILE A 179 0.88 8.39 18.26
N GLN A 180 2.18 8.43 17.98
CA GLN A 180 2.89 9.65 17.63
C GLN A 180 2.25 10.34 16.41
N VAL A 181 1.96 9.59 15.35
CA VAL A 181 1.30 10.14 14.14
C VAL A 181 -0.09 10.66 14.46
N ALA A 182 -0.87 9.94 15.27
CA ALA A 182 -2.21 10.37 15.66
C ALA A 182 -2.18 11.70 16.43
N GLU A 183 -1.19 11.90 17.29
CA GLU A 183 -0.99 13.14 18.04
C GLU A 183 -0.50 14.28 17.16
N GLU A 184 0.59 14.05 16.41
CA GLU A 184 1.29 15.07 15.62
C GLU A 184 0.45 15.61 14.45
N TYR A 185 -0.40 14.77 13.87
CA TYR A 185 -1.27 15.13 12.73
C TYR A 185 -2.72 15.39 13.13
N GLY A 186 -3.01 15.43 14.44
CA GLY A 186 -4.31 15.86 14.94
C GLY A 186 -5.46 14.92 14.59
N ALA A 187 -5.22 13.60 14.57
CA ALA A 187 -6.26 12.61 14.31
C ALA A 187 -7.44 12.74 15.29
N ARG A 188 -8.63 12.30 14.86
CA ARG A 188 -9.84 12.29 15.68
C ARG A 188 -9.60 11.58 17.01
N GLU A 189 -10.30 12.08 18.01
CA GLU A 189 -10.31 11.54 19.37
C GLU A 189 -10.64 10.04 19.40
N TYR A 190 -11.59 9.60 18.57
CA TYR A 190 -11.94 8.18 18.47
C TYR A 190 -10.76 7.31 18.03
N THR A 191 -9.97 7.76 17.07
CA THR A 191 -8.80 7.03 16.56
C THR A 191 -7.72 6.95 17.63
N LYS A 192 -7.47 8.05 18.35
CA LYS A 192 -6.54 8.09 19.48
C LYS A 192 -6.95 7.10 20.58
N GLN A 193 -8.21 7.13 20.99
CA GLN A 193 -8.75 6.21 22.00
C GLN A 193 -8.65 4.74 21.57
N ARG A 194 -8.84 4.43 20.28
CA ARG A 194 -8.66 3.05 19.77
C ARG A 194 -7.22 2.58 19.90
N LEU A 195 -6.25 3.44 19.58
CA LEU A 195 -4.84 3.14 19.75
C LEU A 195 -4.51 2.92 21.23
N GLU A 196 -4.97 3.80 22.12
CA GLU A 196 -4.76 3.65 23.57
C GLU A 196 -5.35 2.35 24.14
N ILE A 197 -6.55 1.97 23.70
CA ILE A 197 -7.17 0.70 24.14
C ILE A 197 -6.35 -0.49 23.66
N LEU A 198 -5.85 -0.43 22.43
CA LEU A 198 -5.05 -1.51 21.86
C LEU A 198 -3.68 -1.60 22.54
N ASP A 199 -3.04 -0.48 22.79
CA ASP A 199 -1.77 -0.36 23.52
C ASP A 199 -1.89 -1.00 24.91
N LYS A 200 -2.86 -0.56 25.71
CA LYS A 200 -3.18 -1.17 27.02
C LYS A 200 -3.50 -2.66 26.94
N SER A 201 -4.05 -3.12 25.82
CA SER A 201 -4.34 -4.55 25.62
C SER A 201 -3.08 -5.34 25.32
N ILE A 202 -2.16 -4.78 24.55
CA ILE A 202 -0.83 -5.35 24.27
C ILE A 202 -0.04 -5.43 25.57
N GLU A 203 0.08 -4.31 26.31
CA GLU A 203 0.82 -4.27 27.58
C GLU A 203 0.33 -5.35 28.55
N LYS A 204 -0.98 -5.48 28.76
CA LYS A 204 -1.55 -6.49 29.67
C LYS A 204 -1.31 -7.94 29.25
N ILE A 205 -1.10 -8.20 27.96
CA ILE A 205 -0.84 -9.56 27.46
C ILE A 205 0.62 -9.95 27.69
N PHE A 206 1.53 -8.97 27.66
CA PHE A 206 2.97 -9.16 27.80
C PHE A 206 3.52 -8.77 29.18
N GLU A 207 2.67 -8.24 30.06
CA GLU A 207 3.04 -7.90 31.43
C GLU A 207 3.49 -9.15 32.19
N ASP A 208 4.80 -9.20 32.50
CA ASP A 208 5.39 -10.27 33.31
C ASP A 208 5.21 -9.94 34.79
N ASP A 209 4.29 -10.65 35.46
CA ASP A 209 4.01 -10.52 36.90
C ASP A 209 5.24 -10.76 37.79
N THR A 210 6.33 -11.31 37.23
CA THR A 210 7.51 -11.74 37.99
C THR A 210 8.67 -10.75 37.96
N ASN A 211 8.67 -9.74 37.09
CA ASN A 211 9.89 -8.93 36.87
C ASN A 211 9.61 -7.52 36.34
N LYS A 212 9.23 -6.58 37.21
CA LYS A 212 9.38 -5.14 36.93
C LYS A 212 10.60 -4.60 37.67
N GLN A 213 11.65 -4.24 36.93
CA GLN A 213 12.71 -3.39 37.45
C GLN A 213 12.14 -1.98 37.64
N SER A 214 11.70 -1.66 38.84
CA SER A 214 11.19 -0.33 39.18
C SER A 214 12.31 0.70 39.08
N GLY A 215 12.04 1.83 38.41
CA GLY A 215 12.97 2.96 38.35
C GLY A 215 12.93 3.74 39.66
N ILE A 216 14.05 4.39 40.04
CA ILE A 216 14.08 5.27 41.22
C ILE A 216 13.03 6.39 41.13
N ALA A 217 12.68 6.82 39.92
CA ALA A 217 11.67 7.84 39.66
C ALA A 217 10.23 7.39 39.99
N ASP A 218 9.96 6.08 40.04
CA ASP A 218 8.63 5.57 40.41
C ASP A 218 8.35 5.71 41.92
N PHE A 219 9.37 6.07 42.71
CA PHE A 219 9.31 6.21 44.18
C PHE A 219 9.59 7.63 44.69
N MET A 220 9.81 8.61 43.80
CA MET A 220 10.02 10.02 44.15
C MET A 220 8.83 10.87 43.72
#